data_AF-A0A418NDZ4-F1
#
_entry.id   AF-A0A418NDZ4-F1
#
_cell.length_a   1.000
_cell.length_b   1.000
_cell.length_c   1.000
_cell.angle_alpha   90.00
_cell.angle_beta   90.00
_cell.angle_gamma   90.00
#
_symmetry.space_group_name_H-M   'P 1'
#
loop_
_entity.id
_entity.type
_entity.pdbx_description
1 polymer ?
#
loop_
_entity_poly.entity_id
_entity_poly.type
_entity_poly.pdbx_seq_one_letter_code
_entity_poly.pdbx_strand_id
1 'polypeptide(L)'
;MKMVLPLNNRSKPFAAFAPLKFVIAYLAFTLSIAVWGPIEYYMFPLGKTVTYMCAIIVAITIGYTWGIEVGVRPCRGASEDSSFTRRLLDFSLIIAWLALIVAVISASTSGQLNTDISNIGDVYLSGYEDYQRNTGQYSLIFILYSISLPFNFIAIVLGFYYFKSMPPLRRKLVAALAVGTLLFYVLGSGKQKQLGDILIYLFAVIALKYGASRKAIKVKWVAIIGVISITSLFIFAAILGQRYSSIGVDADNINRVVNSRIFFKFDHPVFSIFGLDYGLSIAMFLSYLSQGYYGLGLALEADWQWTYFLGSSYSISVLANRILGIEWVWPNNLVSQVSITTGWDESKWHTVFAHFASDFTFPGTVVLFGWFAYIYARTWISAISYENPFSVLMFSLMTVGMFFMPANNQLFHSPGGLFTVVVVSILYLWKGKRYDRPAALWRRSHRRGKLVPQVL
;
A
#
# COMPACT_ATOMS: atom_id res chain seq x y z
N MET A 1 -2.38 -38.89 -19.47
CA MET A 1 -1.54 -37.70 -19.70
C MET A 1 -2.44 -36.56 -20.18
N LYS A 2 -2.99 -35.71 -19.30
CA LYS A 2 -3.74 -34.52 -19.72
C LYS A 2 -2.75 -33.37 -19.88
N MET A 3 -2.37 -33.12 -21.13
CA MET A 3 -1.74 -31.88 -21.55
C MET A 3 -2.62 -30.74 -21.00
N VAL A 4 -2.05 -29.86 -20.16
CA VAL A 4 -2.76 -28.65 -19.75
C VAL A 4 -2.89 -27.83 -21.02
N LEU A 5 -4.04 -27.98 -21.68
CA LEU A 5 -4.36 -27.33 -22.93
C LEU A 5 -4.05 -25.83 -22.82
N PRO A 6 -3.53 -25.21 -23.90
CA PRO A 6 -3.49 -23.76 -23.98
C PRO A 6 -4.89 -23.23 -23.63
N LEU A 7 -4.90 -22.31 -22.67
CA LEU A 7 -6.07 -21.60 -22.14
C LEU A 7 -7.27 -21.62 -23.10
N ASN A 8 -8.36 -22.28 -22.70
CA ASN A 8 -9.62 -22.21 -23.42
C ASN A 8 -10.07 -20.73 -23.54
N ASN A 9 -10.36 -20.26 -24.75
CA ASN A 9 -10.29 -18.83 -25.10
C ASN A 9 -11.29 -17.93 -24.36
N ARG A 10 -12.39 -18.49 -23.81
CA ARG A 10 -13.52 -17.70 -23.28
C ARG A 10 -13.37 -17.21 -21.83
N SER A 11 -12.56 -17.84 -20.98
CA SER A 11 -12.39 -17.41 -19.56
C SER A 11 -11.16 -16.53 -19.31
N LYS A 12 -10.36 -16.26 -20.37
CA LYS A 12 -9.15 -15.41 -20.31
C LYS A 12 -9.41 -13.95 -19.92
N PRO A 13 -10.41 -13.24 -20.46
CA PRO A 13 -10.46 -11.79 -20.29
C PRO A 13 -10.83 -11.41 -18.85
N PHE A 14 -11.79 -12.08 -18.23
CA PHE A 14 -12.27 -11.63 -16.91
C PHE A 14 -11.18 -11.66 -15.83
N ALA A 15 -10.45 -12.78 -15.69
CA ALA A 15 -9.40 -12.89 -14.68
C ALA A 15 -8.17 -12.02 -14.99
N ALA A 16 -7.84 -11.82 -16.27
CA ALA A 16 -6.71 -10.98 -16.67
C ALA A 16 -6.93 -9.49 -16.33
N PHE A 17 -8.16 -9.01 -16.51
CA PHE A 17 -8.52 -7.60 -16.30
C PHE A 17 -9.13 -7.29 -14.92
N ALA A 18 -9.23 -8.27 -14.01
CA ALA A 18 -9.80 -8.05 -12.68
C ALA A 18 -9.05 -6.96 -11.87
N PRO A 19 -7.71 -6.92 -11.81
CA PRO A 19 -6.99 -5.84 -11.13
C PRO A 19 -7.26 -4.47 -11.74
N LEU A 20 -7.32 -4.36 -13.07
CA LEU A 20 -7.64 -3.11 -13.75
C LEU A 20 -9.03 -2.59 -13.37
N LYS A 21 -10.05 -3.46 -13.44
CA LYS A 21 -11.42 -3.10 -13.06
C LYS A 21 -11.49 -2.63 -11.61
N PHE A 22 -10.78 -3.32 -10.71
CA PHE A 22 -10.69 -2.93 -9.31
C PHE A 22 -10.06 -1.54 -9.15
N VAL A 23 -8.91 -1.29 -9.78
CA VAL A 23 -8.23 0.02 -9.69
C VAL A 23 -9.11 1.15 -10.23
N ILE A 24 -9.73 0.97 -11.40
CA ILE A 24 -10.63 2.00 -11.97
C ILE A 24 -11.82 2.25 -11.05
N ALA A 25 -12.48 1.19 -10.58
CA ALA A 25 -13.62 1.32 -9.66
C ALA A 25 -13.20 1.99 -8.35
N TYR A 26 -12.02 1.67 -7.82
CA TYR A 26 -11.49 2.24 -6.59
C TYR A 26 -11.17 3.74 -6.75
N LEU A 27 -10.50 4.14 -7.83
CA LEU A 27 -10.22 5.55 -8.12
C LEU A 27 -11.51 6.34 -8.38
N ALA A 28 -12.46 5.77 -9.10
CA ALA A 28 -13.76 6.41 -9.33
C ALA A 28 -14.54 6.57 -8.02
N PHE A 29 -14.54 5.55 -7.16
CA PHE A 29 -15.20 5.57 -5.86
C PHE A 29 -14.59 6.62 -4.92
N THR A 30 -13.26 6.65 -4.80
CA THR A 30 -12.58 7.63 -3.93
C THR A 30 -12.72 9.06 -4.45
N LEU A 31 -12.67 9.26 -5.78
CA LEU A 31 -13.01 10.54 -6.39
C LEU A 31 -14.49 10.91 -6.13
N SER A 32 -15.42 9.96 -6.20
CA SER A 32 -16.83 10.22 -5.90
C SER A 32 -17.05 10.66 -4.44
N ILE A 33 -16.27 10.10 -3.49
CA ILE A 33 -16.30 10.56 -2.10
C ILE A 33 -15.78 12.01 -2.00
N ALA A 34 -14.77 12.40 -2.78
CA ALA A 34 -14.29 13.77 -2.78
C ALA A 34 -15.31 14.79 -3.30
N VAL A 35 -16.23 14.37 -4.16
CA VAL A 35 -17.26 15.24 -4.76
C VAL A 35 -18.55 15.25 -3.96
N TRP A 36 -19.02 14.08 -3.53
CA TRP A 36 -20.33 13.89 -2.93
C TRP A 36 -20.30 13.41 -1.48
N GLY A 37 -19.11 13.26 -0.89
CA GLY A 37 -18.96 12.82 0.49
C GLY A 37 -19.38 13.86 1.52
N PRO A 38 -19.25 13.54 2.81
CA PRO A 38 -19.67 14.42 3.91
C PRO A 38 -18.76 15.63 4.14
N ILE A 39 -17.78 15.87 3.27
CA ILE A 39 -16.76 16.91 3.43
C ILE A 39 -16.78 17.81 2.20
N GLU A 40 -16.91 19.10 2.45
CA GLU A 40 -16.71 20.16 1.47
C GLU A 40 -15.29 20.70 1.55
N TYR A 41 -14.72 20.98 0.37
CA TYR A 41 -13.41 21.60 0.25
C TYR A 41 -13.54 23.01 -0.32
N TYR A 42 -12.95 23.99 0.34
CA TYR A 42 -13.01 25.39 -0.05
C TYR A 42 -12.41 25.62 -1.45
N MET A 43 -13.20 26.19 -2.38
CA MET A 43 -12.76 26.48 -3.76
C MET A 43 -12.09 25.29 -4.46
N PHE A 44 -12.63 24.08 -4.31
CA PHE A 44 -12.08 22.89 -4.96
C PHE A 44 -12.01 23.06 -6.49
N PRO A 45 -10.82 23.00 -7.13
CA PRO A 45 -10.66 23.05 -8.59
C PRO A 45 -11.17 21.78 -9.30
N LEU A 46 -12.44 21.43 -9.09
CA LEU A 46 -13.03 20.14 -9.41
C LEU A 46 -12.91 19.79 -10.90
N GLY A 47 -13.17 20.74 -11.80
CA GLY A 47 -13.10 20.50 -13.24
C GLY A 47 -11.70 20.08 -13.71
N LYS A 48 -10.64 20.74 -13.20
CA LYS A 48 -9.25 20.38 -13.50
C LYS A 48 -8.91 19.01 -12.92
N THR A 49 -9.29 18.76 -11.66
CA THR A 49 -9.04 17.47 -10.98
C THR A 49 -9.71 16.31 -11.69
N VAL A 50 -11.00 16.41 -12.05
CA VAL A 50 -11.74 15.35 -12.75
C VAL A 50 -11.13 15.10 -14.13
N THR A 51 -10.84 16.15 -14.90
CA THR A 51 -10.22 16.03 -16.23
C THR A 51 -8.88 15.32 -16.17
N TYR A 52 -8.03 15.71 -15.20
CA TYR A 52 -6.74 15.07 -15.00
C TYR A 52 -6.88 13.60 -14.56
N MET A 53 -7.81 13.30 -13.65
CA MET A 53 -8.09 11.94 -13.22
C MET A 53 -8.63 11.05 -14.35
N CYS A 54 -9.43 11.61 -15.27
CA CYS A 54 -9.83 10.91 -16.49
C CYS A 54 -8.62 10.54 -17.35
N ALA A 55 -7.67 11.47 -17.55
CA ALA A 55 -6.43 11.19 -18.28
C ALA A 55 -5.60 10.09 -17.62
N ILE A 56 -5.48 10.10 -16.29
CA ILE A 56 -4.81 9.04 -15.52
C ILE A 56 -5.51 7.68 -15.70
N ILE A 57 -6.84 7.63 -15.60
CA ILE A 57 -7.61 6.39 -15.77
C ILE A 57 -7.43 5.84 -17.19
N VAL A 58 -7.43 6.70 -18.22
CA VAL A 58 -7.15 6.32 -19.61
C VAL A 58 -5.73 5.75 -19.72
N ALA A 59 -4.72 6.43 -19.19
CA ALA A 59 -3.34 5.96 -19.24
C ALA A 59 -3.13 4.62 -18.53
N ILE A 60 -3.71 4.45 -17.33
CA ILE A 60 -3.70 3.18 -16.59
C ILE A 60 -4.35 2.07 -17.43
N THR A 61 -5.49 2.37 -18.06
CA THR A 61 -6.21 1.40 -18.91
C THR A 61 -5.37 0.96 -20.10
N ILE A 62 -4.78 1.90 -20.84
CA ILE A 62 -3.91 1.63 -21.99
C ILE A 62 -2.69 0.81 -21.54
N GLY A 63 -1.98 1.29 -20.52
CA GLY A 63 -0.77 0.65 -20.02
C GLY A 63 -1.01 -0.78 -19.52
N TYR A 64 -2.07 -0.97 -18.73
CA TYR A 64 -2.45 -2.30 -18.24
C TYR A 64 -2.82 -3.24 -19.40
N THR A 65 -3.66 -2.78 -20.33
CA THR A 65 -4.10 -3.58 -21.49
C THR A 65 -2.91 -4.01 -22.33
N TRP A 66 -1.99 -3.08 -22.61
CA TRP A 66 -0.74 -3.37 -23.30
C TRP A 66 0.10 -4.41 -22.54
N GLY A 67 0.18 -4.30 -21.22
CA GLY A 67 0.90 -5.27 -20.38
C GLY A 67 0.32 -6.69 -20.46
N ILE A 68 -1.00 -6.82 -20.58
CA ILE A 68 -1.67 -8.11 -20.82
C ILE A 68 -1.36 -8.63 -22.23
N GLU A 69 -1.49 -7.80 -23.25
CA GLU A 69 -1.35 -8.18 -24.66
C GLU A 69 0.06 -8.64 -25.04
N VAL A 70 1.10 -7.94 -24.55
CA VAL A 70 2.49 -8.34 -24.80
C VAL A 70 2.77 -9.74 -24.23
N GLY A 71 2.02 -10.14 -23.19
CA GLY A 71 2.08 -11.48 -22.61
C GLY A 71 3.39 -11.79 -21.89
N VAL A 72 3.34 -12.71 -20.93
CA VAL A 72 4.54 -13.18 -20.23
C VAL A 72 5.00 -14.48 -20.89
N ARG A 73 6.25 -14.54 -21.35
CA ARG A 73 6.81 -15.74 -21.99
C ARG A 73 7.38 -16.66 -20.91
N PRO A 74 7.04 -17.96 -20.90
CA PRO A 74 7.63 -18.90 -19.95
C PRO A 74 9.12 -19.07 -20.24
N CYS A 75 9.94 -19.11 -19.19
CA CYS A 75 11.37 -19.39 -19.34
C CYS A 75 11.57 -20.89 -19.57
N ARG A 76 12.04 -21.27 -20.78
CA ARG A 76 12.39 -22.67 -21.09
C ARG A 76 13.76 -22.97 -20.51
N GLY A 77 13.87 -24.03 -19.71
CA GLY A 77 15.17 -24.58 -19.27
C GLY A 77 15.71 -24.07 -17.93
N ALA A 78 15.08 -23.09 -17.28
CA ALA A 78 15.52 -22.70 -15.94
C ALA A 78 15.11 -23.79 -14.94
N SER A 79 16.06 -24.62 -14.48
CA SER A 79 15.96 -25.49 -13.30
C SER A 79 16.30 -24.75 -12.00
N GLU A 80 16.24 -23.41 -11.98
CA GLU A 80 16.44 -22.61 -10.77
C GLU A 80 15.75 -23.15 -9.51
N ASP A 81 16.57 -23.10 -8.47
CA ASP A 81 16.44 -23.84 -7.26
C ASP A 81 15.37 -23.21 -6.37
N SER A 82 14.32 -23.98 -6.06
CA SER A 82 13.33 -23.58 -5.05
C SER A 82 13.96 -23.27 -3.68
N SER A 83 15.22 -23.67 -3.46
CA SER A 83 16.01 -23.27 -2.30
C SER A 83 16.24 -21.76 -2.23
N PHE A 84 16.42 -21.03 -3.33
CA PHE A 84 16.69 -19.59 -3.25
C PHE A 84 15.50 -18.84 -2.66
N THR A 85 14.28 -19.07 -3.17
CA THR A 85 13.07 -18.46 -2.61
C THR A 85 12.86 -18.85 -1.15
N ARG A 86 13.15 -20.11 -0.78
CA ARG A 86 13.07 -20.58 0.61
C ARG A 86 14.10 -19.89 1.51
N ARG A 87 15.36 -19.81 1.08
CA ARG A 87 16.45 -19.13 1.80
C ARG A 87 16.16 -17.64 1.93
N LEU A 88 15.65 -17.00 0.88
CA LEU A 88 15.24 -15.59 0.91
C LEU A 88 14.12 -15.36 1.93
N LEU A 89 13.10 -16.23 1.94
CA LEU A 89 12.03 -16.18 2.94
C LEU A 89 12.57 -16.38 4.36
N ASP A 90 13.40 -17.39 4.59
CA ASP A 90 13.97 -17.69 5.91
C ASP A 90 14.85 -16.53 6.40
N PHE A 91 15.73 -16.02 5.54
CA PHE A 91 16.57 -14.86 5.84
C PHE A 91 15.73 -13.62 6.15
N SER A 92 14.71 -13.35 5.35
CA SER A 92 13.80 -12.22 5.55
C SER A 92 13.01 -12.35 6.86
N LEU A 93 12.58 -13.57 7.19
CA LEU A 93 11.86 -13.86 8.43
C LEU A 93 12.75 -13.64 9.65
N ILE A 94 14.03 -14.04 9.60
CA ILE A 94 15.00 -13.79 10.68
C ILE A 94 15.19 -12.28 10.88
N ILE A 95 15.47 -11.52 9.82
CA ILE A 95 15.67 -10.06 9.91
C ILE A 95 14.40 -9.37 10.44
N ALA A 96 13.22 -9.76 9.94
CA ALA A 96 11.96 -9.17 10.37
C ALA A 96 11.68 -9.40 11.87
N TRP A 97 12.00 -10.61 12.38
CA TRP A 97 11.88 -10.91 13.80
C TRP A 97 12.89 -10.13 14.64
N LEU A 98 14.15 -10.06 14.22
CA LEU A 98 15.17 -9.27 14.92
C LEU A 98 14.76 -7.79 14.99
N ALA A 99 14.26 -7.23 13.88
CA ALA A 99 13.78 -5.85 13.85
C ALA A 99 12.58 -5.63 14.78
N LEU A 100 11.63 -6.56 14.83
CA LEU A 100 10.49 -6.49 15.74
C LEU A 100 10.93 -6.57 17.21
N ILE A 101 11.84 -7.49 17.54
CA ILE A 101 12.38 -7.63 18.90
C ILE A 101 13.11 -6.36 19.33
N VAL A 102 13.97 -5.81 18.47
CA VAL A 102 14.68 -4.55 18.75
C VAL A 102 13.69 -3.39 18.94
N ALA A 103 12.65 -3.30 18.11
CA ALA A 103 11.62 -2.27 18.25
C ALA A 103 10.86 -2.38 19.58
N VAL A 104 10.49 -3.61 19.98
CA VAL A 104 9.82 -3.88 21.26
C VAL A 104 10.72 -3.53 22.44
N ILE A 105 11.99 -3.95 22.42
CA ILE A 105 12.96 -3.63 23.48
C ILE A 105 13.13 -2.11 23.58
N SER A 106 13.35 -1.43 22.44
CA SER A 106 13.53 0.02 22.41
C SER A 106 12.31 0.78 22.96
N ALA A 107 11.10 0.37 22.60
CA ALA A 107 9.87 0.96 23.12
C ALA A 107 9.68 0.68 24.61
N SER A 108 10.03 -0.53 25.07
CA SER A 108 9.95 -0.90 26.48
C SER A 108 10.96 -0.11 27.33
N THR A 109 12.19 0.08 26.87
CA THR A 109 13.22 0.81 27.61
C THR A 109 13.00 2.32 27.63
N SER A 110 12.28 2.86 26.64
CA SER A 110 11.93 4.27 26.57
C SER A 110 10.61 4.61 27.27
N GLY A 111 9.89 3.62 27.81
CA GLY A 111 8.57 3.81 28.41
C GLY A 111 7.46 4.13 27.40
N GLN A 112 7.72 4.01 26.10
CA GLN A 112 6.76 4.30 25.02
C GLN A 112 5.79 3.15 24.76
N LEU A 113 6.04 1.96 25.32
CA LEU A 113 5.15 0.81 25.13
C LEU A 113 3.92 0.93 26.03
N ASN A 114 2.76 1.18 25.45
CA ASN A 114 1.49 1.10 26.17
C ASN A 114 0.79 -0.24 25.94
N THR A 115 0.20 -0.79 26.99
CA THR A 115 -0.64 -2.00 26.96
C THR A 115 -2.12 -1.70 27.23
N ASP A 116 -2.46 -0.45 27.55
CA ASP A 116 -3.82 0.02 27.80
C ASP A 116 -4.57 0.32 26.50
N ILE A 117 -5.57 -0.50 26.21
CA ILE A 117 -6.42 -0.41 25.02
C ILE A 117 -7.34 0.82 25.08
N SER A 118 -7.64 1.34 26.27
CA SER A 118 -8.51 2.50 26.43
C SER A 118 -7.82 3.82 26.06
N ASN A 119 -6.49 3.86 26.15
CA ASN A 119 -5.68 5.06 25.95
C ASN A 119 -4.85 5.04 24.65
N ILE A 120 -5.32 4.32 23.63
CA ILE A 120 -4.62 4.21 22.34
C ILE A 120 -4.43 5.59 21.67
N GLY A 121 -5.41 6.50 21.83
CA GLY A 121 -5.35 7.86 21.31
C GLY A 121 -4.18 8.66 21.91
N ASP A 122 -4.00 8.60 23.22
CA ASP A 122 -2.98 9.36 23.94
C ASP A 122 -1.56 8.88 23.63
N VAL A 123 -1.40 7.57 23.45
CA VAL A 123 -0.11 6.97 23.04
C VAL A 123 0.31 7.44 21.67
N TYR A 124 -0.68 7.59 20.76
CA TYR A 124 -0.40 8.15 19.47
C TYR A 124 0.11 9.59 19.64
N LEU A 125 -0.56 10.42 20.44
CA LEU A 125 -0.18 11.83 20.63
C LEU A 125 1.20 11.98 21.28
N SER A 126 1.48 11.25 22.36
CA SER A 126 2.78 11.30 23.05
C SER A 126 3.94 10.84 22.17
N GLY A 127 3.68 9.91 21.25
CA GLY A 127 4.65 9.51 20.21
C GLY A 127 5.00 10.61 19.20
N TYR A 128 4.27 11.74 19.20
CA TYR A 128 4.48 12.89 18.31
C TYR A 128 4.79 14.21 19.03
N GLU A 129 4.75 14.29 20.37
CA GLU A 129 4.92 15.54 21.12
C GLU A 129 6.22 16.29 20.77
N ASP A 130 7.33 15.56 20.63
CA ASP A 130 8.63 16.14 20.25
C ASP A 130 8.98 15.93 18.77
N TYR A 131 8.08 15.34 17.98
CA TYR A 131 8.37 15.02 16.59
C TYR A 131 8.14 16.22 15.67
N GLN A 132 9.21 16.94 15.38
CA GLN A 132 9.19 17.92 14.30
C GLN A 132 9.34 17.23 12.94
N ARG A 133 8.21 17.15 12.23
CA ARG A 133 8.14 16.63 10.86
C ARG A 133 9.05 17.47 9.94
N ASN A 134 9.68 16.81 8.97
CA ASN A 134 10.53 17.44 7.96
C ASN A 134 11.85 18.08 8.44
N THR A 135 12.25 17.90 9.71
CA THR A 135 13.59 18.30 10.19
C THR A 135 14.73 17.47 9.60
N GLY A 136 14.39 16.36 8.94
CA GLY A 136 15.34 15.41 8.40
C GLY A 136 16.11 14.65 9.48
N GLN A 137 15.84 14.86 10.78
CA GLN A 137 16.55 14.20 11.89
C GLN A 137 16.14 12.74 12.07
N TYR A 138 16.77 11.84 11.31
CA TYR A 138 16.64 10.41 11.50
C TYR A 138 17.72 9.85 12.43
N SER A 139 17.31 9.11 13.45
CA SER A 139 18.21 8.32 14.30
C SER A 139 18.76 7.11 13.53
N LEU A 140 19.95 6.62 13.93
CA LEU A 140 20.52 5.40 13.36
C LEU A 140 19.56 4.21 13.49
N ILE A 141 18.87 4.10 14.64
CA ILE A 141 17.85 3.08 14.89
C ILE A 141 16.73 3.16 13.85
N PHE A 142 16.25 4.35 13.53
CA PHE A 142 15.22 4.55 12.50
C PHE A 142 15.69 4.11 11.10
N ILE A 143 16.95 4.38 10.74
CA ILE A 143 17.52 3.96 9.46
C ILE A 143 17.67 2.43 9.41
N LEU A 144 18.22 1.82 10.45
CA LEU A 144 18.34 0.36 10.54
C LEU A 144 16.97 -0.33 10.48
N TYR A 145 15.98 0.22 11.19
CA TYR A 145 14.60 -0.23 11.10
C TYR A 145 14.05 -0.09 9.67
N SER A 146 14.30 1.05 9.01
CA SER A 146 13.88 1.29 7.62
C SER A 146 14.47 0.27 6.65
N ILE A 147 15.75 -0.10 6.81
CA ILE A 147 16.43 -1.12 6.01
C ILE A 147 15.85 -2.53 6.27
N SER A 148 15.22 -2.76 7.42
CA SER A 148 14.56 -4.04 7.73
C SER A 148 13.20 -4.22 7.05
N LEU A 149 12.52 -3.14 6.63
CA LEU A 149 11.16 -3.20 6.07
C LEU A 149 11.00 -4.04 4.79
N PRO A 150 11.94 -4.03 3.83
CA PRO A 150 11.87 -4.92 2.67
C PRO A 150 11.78 -6.39 3.08
N PHE A 151 12.51 -6.79 4.13
CA PHE A 151 12.52 -8.15 4.64
C PHE A 151 11.23 -8.49 5.37
N ASN A 152 10.68 -7.56 6.16
CA ASN A 152 9.35 -7.73 6.74
C ASN A 152 8.29 -7.93 5.65
N PHE A 153 8.28 -7.07 4.62
CA PHE A 153 7.39 -7.20 3.46
C PHE A 153 7.53 -8.56 2.77
N ILE A 154 8.76 -8.99 2.46
CA ILE A 154 9.01 -10.29 1.81
C ILE A 154 8.52 -11.45 2.68
N ALA A 155 8.83 -11.42 3.98
CA ALA A 155 8.47 -12.47 4.92
C ALA A 155 6.94 -12.62 5.04
N ILE A 156 6.21 -11.51 5.17
CA ILE A 156 4.76 -11.52 5.28
C ILE A 156 4.10 -11.93 3.96
N VAL A 157 4.46 -11.29 2.83
CA VAL A 157 3.80 -11.56 1.53
C VAL A 157 4.06 -12.98 1.05
N LEU A 158 5.32 -13.44 1.02
CA LEU A 158 5.62 -14.82 0.62
C LEU A 158 5.13 -15.82 1.67
N GLY A 159 5.19 -15.47 2.95
CA GLY A 159 4.68 -16.29 4.04
C GLY A 159 3.18 -16.54 3.92
N PHE A 160 2.38 -15.51 3.63
CA PHE A 160 0.95 -15.65 3.35
C PHE A 160 0.70 -16.42 2.05
N TYR A 161 1.44 -16.11 0.98
CA TYR A 161 1.25 -16.77 -0.30
C TYR A 161 1.56 -18.28 -0.26
N TYR A 162 2.63 -18.69 0.43
CA TYR A 162 3.05 -20.08 0.56
C TYR A 162 2.60 -20.73 1.88
N PHE A 163 1.70 -20.11 2.64
CA PHE A 163 1.31 -20.51 3.99
C PHE A 163 1.01 -22.01 4.10
N LYS A 164 0.14 -22.55 3.23
CA LYS A 164 -0.25 -23.97 3.26
C LYS A 164 0.84 -24.96 2.84
N SER A 165 1.85 -24.51 2.11
CA SER A 165 2.97 -25.36 1.65
C SER A 165 4.17 -25.37 2.60
N MET A 166 4.18 -24.51 3.62
CA MET A 166 5.29 -24.42 4.57
C MET A 166 5.19 -25.42 5.72
N PRO A 167 6.34 -25.82 6.31
CA PRO A 167 6.36 -26.56 7.57
C PRO A 167 5.59 -25.82 8.69
N PRO A 168 5.04 -26.56 9.68
CA PRO A 168 4.29 -25.97 10.80
C PRO A 168 5.03 -24.84 11.53
N LEU A 169 6.34 -24.99 11.78
CA LEU A 169 7.13 -23.97 12.47
C LEU A 169 7.15 -22.63 11.71
N ARG A 170 7.46 -22.65 10.41
CA ARG A 170 7.45 -21.44 9.57
C ARG A 170 6.07 -20.79 9.53
N ARG A 171 4.99 -21.58 9.46
CA ARG A 171 3.62 -21.06 9.52
C ARG A 171 3.35 -20.30 10.83
N LYS A 172 3.74 -20.90 11.96
CA LYS A 172 3.62 -20.26 13.27
C LYS A 172 4.44 -18.97 13.34
N LEU A 173 5.68 -18.98 12.86
CA LEU A 173 6.56 -17.79 12.87
C LEU A 173 6.03 -16.67 11.98
N VAL A 174 5.50 -16.95 10.79
CA VAL A 174 4.88 -15.92 9.92
C VAL A 174 3.61 -15.36 10.56
N ALA A 175 2.75 -16.22 11.11
CA ALA A 175 1.53 -15.79 11.79
C ALA A 175 1.87 -14.94 13.02
N ALA A 176 2.82 -15.38 13.84
CA ALA A 176 3.28 -14.64 15.01
C ALA A 176 3.98 -13.33 14.63
N LEU A 177 4.71 -13.26 13.51
CA LEU A 177 5.30 -12.01 13.02
C LEU A 177 4.21 -11.00 12.63
N ALA A 178 3.20 -11.44 11.88
CA ALA A 178 2.08 -10.59 11.47
C ALA A 178 1.28 -10.09 12.68
N VAL A 179 0.92 -11.00 13.60
CA VAL A 179 0.20 -10.65 14.84
C VAL A 179 1.06 -9.76 15.73
N GLY A 180 2.33 -10.09 15.95
CA GLY A 180 3.25 -9.28 16.76
C GLY A 180 3.46 -7.88 16.20
N THR A 181 3.55 -7.74 14.87
CA THR A 181 3.60 -6.44 14.20
C THR A 181 2.32 -5.63 14.46
N LEU A 182 1.14 -6.26 14.35
CA LEU A 182 -0.13 -5.59 14.64
C LEU A 182 -0.25 -5.17 16.11
N LEU A 183 0.07 -6.06 17.05
CA LEU A 183 0.02 -5.77 18.48
C LEU A 183 0.97 -4.61 18.82
N PHE A 184 2.21 -4.66 18.33
CA PHE A 184 3.20 -3.63 18.60
C PHE A 184 2.80 -2.27 18.01
N TYR A 185 2.45 -2.20 16.72
CA TYR A 185 2.18 -0.91 16.09
C TYR A 185 0.78 -0.38 16.40
N VAL A 186 -0.25 -1.21 16.36
CA VAL A 186 -1.64 -0.75 16.53
C VAL A 186 -1.94 -0.51 18.00
N LEU A 187 -1.64 -1.48 18.88
CA LEU A 187 -1.93 -1.31 20.32
C LEU A 187 -0.80 -0.56 21.02
N GLY A 188 0.45 -0.95 20.76
CA GLY A 188 1.61 -0.39 21.46
C GLY A 188 1.96 1.05 21.06
N SER A 189 1.65 1.48 19.83
CA SER A 189 1.98 2.84 19.35
C SER A 189 0.81 3.64 18.79
N GLY A 190 -0.41 3.09 18.83
CA GLY A 190 -1.61 3.71 18.24
C GLY A 190 -1.58 3.90 16.72
N LYS A 191 -0.60 3.30 16.02
CA LYS A 191 -0.42 3.45 14.57
C LYS A 191 -1.25 2.41 13.83
N GLN A 192 -2.22 2.89 13.06
CA GLN A 192 -3.13 2.03 12.28
C GLN A 192 -2.59 1.63 10.90
N LYS A 193 -1.48 2.23 10.45
CA LYS A 193 -0.94 2.00 9.10
C LYS A 193 -0.62 0.52 8.86
N GLN A 194 0.01 -0.15 9.82
CA GLN A 194 0.45 -1.54 9.68
C GLN A 194 -0.73 -2.51 9.54
N LEU A 195 -1.88 -2.18 10.14
CA LEU A 195 -3.13 -2.89 9.90
C LEU A 195 -3.55 -2.78 8.43
N GLY A 196 -3.57 -1.55 7.90
CA GLY A 196 -3.85 -1.30 6.49
C GLY A 196 -2.91 -2.07 5.55
N ASP A 197 -1.60 -2.00 5.80
CA ASP A 197 -0.59 -2.71 5.00
C ASP A 197 -0.85 -4.22 4.98
N ILE A 198 -1.07 -4.85 6.15
CA ILE A 198 -1.32 -6.30 6.26
C ILE A 198 -2.62 -6.70 5.56
N LEU A 199 -3.68 -5.89 5.69
CA LEU A 199 -4.94 -6.13 4.98
C LEU A 199 -4.76 -6.06 3.46
N ILE A 200 -3.98 -5.10 2.97
CA ILE A 200 -3.66 -4.98 1.53
C ILE A 200 -2.81 -6.16 1.06
N TYR A 201 -1.83 -6.62 1.86
CA TYR A 201 -1.04 -7.82 1.53
C TYR A 201 -1.91 -9.07 1.43
N LEU A 202 -2.82 -9.26 2.39
CA LEU A 202 -3.78 -10.37 2.37
C LEU A 202 -4.70 -10.27 1.15
N PHE A 203 -5.22 -9.09 0.85
CA PHE A 203 -6.04 -8.83 -0.33
C PHE A 203 -5.29 -9.21 -1.61
N ALA A 204 -4.06 -8.74 -1.80
CA ALA A 204 -3.23 -9.03 -2.96
C ALA A 204 -2.96 -10.55 -3.09
N VAL A 205 -2.59 -11.21 -2.00
CA VAL A 205 -2.33 -12.67 -1.98
C VAL A 205 -3.60 -13.46 -2.29
N ILE A 206 -4.74 -13.10 -1.71
CA ILE A 206 -6.03 -13.74 -1.98
C ILE A 206 -6.43 -13.54 -3.44
N ALA A 207 -6.31 -12.33 -3.97
CA ALA A 207 -6.58 -12.01 -5.37
C ALA A 207 -5.72 -12.87 -6.30
N LEU A 208 -4.42 -13.00 -6.03
CA LEU A 208 -3.51 -13.84 -6.80
C LEU A 208 -3.88 -15.32 -6.74
N LYS A 209 -4.15 -15.87 -5.54
CA LYS A 209 -4.56 -17.28 -5.39
C LYS A 209 -5.88 -17.57 -6.10
N TYR A 210 -6.81 -16.63 -6.02
CA TYR A 210 -8.09 -16.75 -6.69
C TYR A 210 -7.95 -16.66 -8.21
N GLY A 211 -7.20 -15.68 -8.73
CA GLY A 211 -6.87 -15.53 -10.14
C GLY A 211 -6.16 -16.77 -10.71
N ALA A 212 -5.21 -17.33 -9.96
CA ALA A 212 -4.52 -18.58 -10.31
C ALA A 212 -5.47 -19.80 -10.31
N SER A 213 -6.44 -19.84 -9.38
CA SER A 213 -7.40 -20.95 -9.28
C SER A 213 -8.42 -20.98 -10.43
N ARG A 214 -8.70 -19.82 -11.05
CA ARG A 214 -9.69 -19.61 -12.12
C ARG A 214 -11.11 -20.09 -11.78
N LYS A 215 -11.40 -20.32 -10.50
CA LYS A 215 -12.75 -20.64 -10.02
C LYS A 215 -13.53 -19.34 -9.84
N ALA A 216 -14.85 -19.38 -9.86
CA ALA A 216 -15.69 -18.24 -9.47
C ALA A 216 -15.60 -17.99 -7.94
N ILE A 217 -15.71 -16.72 -7.49
CA ILE A 217 -15.70 -16.36 -6.06
C ILE A 217 -17.04 -16.86 -5.56
N LYS A 218 -17.01 -17.79 -4.60
CA LYS A 218 -18.25 -18.24 -3.98
C LYS A 218 -18.83 -17.06 -3.19
N VAL A 219 -20.13 -16.80 -3.32
CA VAL A 219 -20.84 -15.71 -2.63
C VAL A 219 -20.52 -15.66 -1.13
N LYS A 220 -20.40 -16.82 -0.47
CA LYS A 220 -20.00 -16.89 0.95
C LYS A 220 -18.68 -16.18 1.28
N TRP A 221 -17.70 -16.20 0.37
CA TRP A 221 -16.42 -15.53 0.58
C TRP A 221 -16.55 -14.02 0.38
N VAL A 222 -17.39 -13.59 -0.57
CA VAL A 222 -17.73 -12.17 -0.72
C VAL A 222 -18.40 -11.66 0.56
N ALA A 223 -19.35 -12.42 1.12
CA ALA A 223 -20.02 -12.08 2.37
C ALA A 223 -19.03 -12.02 3.55
N ILE A 224 -18.15 -13.01 3.72
CA ILE A 224 -17.14 -13.00 4.78
C ILE A 224 -16.19 -11.81 4.65
N ILE A 225 -15.70 -11.52 3.44
CA ILE A 225 -14.83 -10.37 3.19
C ILE A 225 -15.59 -9.07 3.49
N GLY A 226 -16.85 -8.96 3.06
CA GLY A 226 -17.71 -7.82 3.35
C GLY A 226 -17.86 -7.58 4.85
N VAL A 227 -18.17 -8.63 5.63
CA VAL A 227 -18.28 -8.54 7.10
C VAL A 227 -16.95 -8.11 7.71
N ILE A 228 -15.82 -8.73 7.33
CA ILE A 228 -14.50 -8.36 7.85
C ILE A 228 -14.15 -6.91 7.52
N SER A 229 -14.43 -6.44 6.31
CA SER A 229 -14.19 -5.06 5.90
C SER A 229 -15.05 -4.08 6.67
N ILE A 230 -16.34 -4.38 6.89
CA ILE A 230 -17.25 -3.55 7.68
C ILE A 230 -16.80 -3.51 9.14
N THR A 231 -16.50 -4.66 9.75
CA THR A 231 -15.98 -4.71 11.13
C THR A 231 -14.67 -3.95 11.26
N SER A 232 -13.75 -4.10 10.32
CA SER A 232 -12.47 -3.37 10.31
C SER A 232 -12.69 -1.87 10.18
N LEU A 233 -13.67 -1.43 9.38
CA LEU A 233 -14.06 -0.03 9.25
C LEU A 233 -14.59 0.53 10.57
N PHE A 234 -15.46 -0.20 11.27
CA PHE A 234 -15.98 0.23 12.57
C PHE A 234 -14.89 0.31 13.64
N ILE A 235 -13.98 -0.66 13.69
CA ILE A 235 -12.82 -0.62 14.61
C ILE A 235 -11.95 0.60 14.28
N PHE A 236 -11.67 0.83 13.01
CA PHE A 236 -10.90 1.98 12.57
C PHE A 236 -11.57 3.31 12.97
N ALA A 237 -12.87 3.44 12.70
CA ALA A 237 -13.66 4.60 13.06
C ALA A 237 -13.67 4.83 14.57
N ALA A 238 -13.82 3.79 15.39
CA ALA A 238 -13.80 3.89 16.85
C ALA A 238 -12.45 4.41 17.38
N ILE A 239 -11.33 3.84 16.91
CA ILE A 239 -9.99 4.30 17.30
C ILE A 239 -9.74 5.73 16.81
N LEU A 240 -10.24 6.07 15.62
CA LEU A 240 -10.13 7.44 15.10
C LEU A 240 -10.93 8.43 15.97
N GLY A 241 -12.15 8.08 16.34
CA GLY A 241 -12.98 8.86 17.25
C GLY A 241 -12.29 9.12 18.59
N GLN A 242 -11.67 8.08 19.18
CA GLN A 242 -10.88 8.23 20.42
C GLN A 242 -9.73 9.23 20.25
N ARG A 243 -9.00 9.17 19.13
CA ARG A 243 -7.88 10.08 18.86
C ARG A 243 -8.32 11.53 18.70
N TYR A 244 -9.48 11.78 18.11
CA TYR A 244 -9.99 13.15 17.98
C TYR A 244 -10.58 13.65 19.31
N SER A 245 -11.28 12.79 20.04
CA SER A 245 -11.77 13.11 21.38
C SER A 245 -10.64 13.46 22.34
N SER A 246 -9.47 12.80 22.26
CA SER A 246 -8.34 13.08 23.15
C SER A 246 -7.67 14.44 22.91
N ILE A 247 -7.80 15.00 21.69
CA ILE A 247 -7.39 16.38 21.40
C ILE A 247 -8.54 17.39 21.54
N GLY A 248 -9.65 16.98 22.17
CA GLY A 248 -10.82 17.83 22.40
C GLY A 248 -11.56 18.21 21.12
N VAL A 249 -11.53 17.36 20.09
CA VAL A 249 -12.22 17.59 18.82
C VAL A 249 -13.46 16.69 18.71
N ASP A 250 -14.61 17.30 18.48
CA ASP A 250 -15.93 16.67 18.41
C ASP A 250 -16.80 17.26 17.29
N ALA A 251 -18.05 16.82 17.17
CA ALA A 251 -18.96 17.31 16.15
C ALA A 251 -19.31 18.80 16.32
N ASP A 252 -19.31 19.31 17.55
CA ASP A 252 -19.70 20.70 17.83
C ASP A 252 -18.61 21.69 17.43
N ASN A 253 -17.35 21.26 17.49
CA ASN A 253 -16.22 22.14 17.22
C ASN A 253 -15.43 21.82 15.94
N ILE A 254 -15.59 20.63 15.31
CA ILE A 254 -14.73 20.17 14.20
C ILE A 254 -14.49 21.25 13.14
N ASN A 255 -15.53 21.94 12.67
CA ASN A 255 -15.44 22.95 11.60
C ASN A 255 -14.69 24.23 12.02
N ARG A 256 -14.45 24.44 13.32
CA ARG A 256 -13.66 25.56 13.84
C ARG A 256 -12.18 25.20 14.06
N VAL A 257 -11.88 23.93 14.37
CA VAL A 257 -10.53 23.47 14.72
C VAL A 257 -9.81 22.76 13.57
N VAL A 258 -10.53 22.21 12.59
CA VAL A 258 -9.89 21.66 11.39
C VAL A 258 -9.33 22.76 10.49
N ASN A 259 -8.51 22.37 9.53
CA ASN A 259 -7.99 23.28 8.51
C ASN A 259 -9.15 24.06 7.88
N SER A 260 -9.00 25.38 7.74
CA SER A 260 -10.04 26.32 7.28
C SER A 260 -10.58 26.05 5.87
N ARG A 261 -9.99 25.08 5.15
CA ARG A 261 -10.42 24.64 3.83
C ARG A 261 -11.29 23.37 3.86
N ILE A 262 -11.60 22.82 5.02
CA ILE A 262 -12.40 21.60 5.20
C ILE A 262 -13.66 21.94 5.99
N PHE A 263 -14.82 21.54 5.47
CA PHE A 263 -16.10 21.71 6.17
C PHE A 263 -16.87 20.39 6.19
N PHE A 264 -17.27 19.93 7.37
CA PHE A 264 -18.10 18.76 7.57
C PHE A 264 -19.59 19.13 7.43
N LYS A 265 -20.29 18.41 6.56
CA LYS A 265 -21.71 18.58 6.23
C LYS A 265 -22.58 17.70 7.11
N PHE A 266 -23.02 18.22 8.25
CA PHE A 266 -23.83 17.45 9.21
C PHE A 266 -25.23 17.07 8.70
N ASP A 267 -25.69 17.68 7.61
CA ASP A 267 -26.89 17.32 6.85
C ASP A 267 -26.69 16.13 5.90
N HIS A 268 -25.45 15.65 5.72
CA HIS A 268 -25.15 14.51 4.86
C HIS A 268 -25.73 13.19 5.44
N PRO A 269 -26.24 12.25 4.61
CA PRO A 269 -26.89 11.02 5.08
C PRO A 269 -26.10 10.19 6.08
N VAL A 270 -24.77 10.23 6.03
CA VAL A 270 -23.90 9.51 6.98
C VAL A 270 -24.22 9.87 8.44
N PHE A 271 -24.51 11.13 8.74
CA PHE A 271 -24.82 11.58 10.10
C PHE A 271 -26.24 11.16 10.52
N SER A 272 -27.19 11.17 9.57
CA SER A 272 -28.56 10.68 9.83
C SER A 272 -28.63 9.18 10.08
N ILE A 273 -27.76 8.38 9.43
CA ILE A 273 -27.75 6.93 9.52
C ILE A 273 -27.00 6.45 10.77
N PHE A 274 -25.86 7.07 11.09
CA PHE A 274 -24.95 6.60 12.13
C PHE A 274 -24.94 7.46 13.40
N GLY A 275 -25.68 8.58 13.42
CA GLY A 275 -25.59 9.58 14.49
C GLY A 275 -24.36 10.48 14.35
N LEU A 276 -24.26 11.50 15.21
CA LEU A 276 -23.17 12.49 15.12
C LEU A 276 -21.79 11.88 15.43
N ASP A 277 -21.67 11.10 16.50
CA ASP A 277 -20.36 10.58 16.94
C ASP A 277 -19.73 9.59 15.95
N TYR A 278 -20.50 8.56 15.57
CA TYR A 278 -20.04 7.58 14.58
C TYR A 278 -20.04 8.17 13.17
N GLY A 279 -21.00 9.04 12.85
CA GLY A 279 -21.04 9.76 11.58
C GLY A 279 -19.80 10.61 11.36
N LEU A 280 -19.32 11.31 12.39
CA LEU A 280 -18.07 12.08 12.34
C LEU A 280 -16.87 11.16 12.13
N SER A 281 -16.77 10.06 12.88
CA SER A 281 -15.68 9.08 12.73
C SER A 281 -15.62 8.47 11.32
N ILE A 282 -16.78 8.16 10.74
CA ILE A 282 -16.89 7.70 9.35
C ILE A 282 -16.54 8.81 8.37
N ALA A 283 -17.01 10.05 8.58
CA ALA A 283 -16.69 11.19 7.73
C ALA A 283 -15.18 11.47 7.72
N MET A 284 -14.51 11.37 8.86
CA MET A 284 -13.04 11.51 8.95
C MET A 284 -12.32 10.37 8.23
N PHE A 285 -12.80 9.13 8.34
CA PHE A 285 -12.27 8.04 7.52
C PHE A 285 -12.44 8.31 6.02
N LEU A 286 -13.61 8.78 5.60
CA LEU A 286 -13.87 9.15 4.21
C LEU A 286 -12.95 10.30 3.76
N SER A 287 -12.64 11.26 4.63
CA SER A 287 -11.64 12.31 4.38
C SER A 287 -10.29 11.76 3.98
N TYR A 288 -9.81 10.71 4.66
CA TYR A 288 -8.56 10.05 4.29
C TYR A 288 -8.64 9.49 2.86
N LEU A 289 -9.78 8.96 2.43
CA LEU A 289 -9.92 8.45 1.07
C LEU A 289 -10.03 9.54 -0.01
N SER A 290 -10.44 10.77 0.35
CA SER A 290 -10.80 11.80 -0.63
C SER A 290 -9.92 13.05 -0.63
N GLN A 291 -9.37 13.47 0.52
CA GLN A 291 -8.75 14.79 0.66
C GLN A 291 -7.51 14.98 -0.24
N GLY A 292 -6.85 13.89 -0.64
CA GLY A 292 -5.73 13.98 -1.56
C GLY A 292 -6.11 14.49 -2.96
N TYR A 293 -7.36 14.32 -3.39
CA TYR A 293 -7.88 14.91 -4.62
C TYR A 293 -8.04 16.42 -4.54
N TYR A 294 -8.37 16.95 -3.37
CA TYR A 294 -8.36 18.39 -3.16
C TYR A 294 -6.93 18.93 -3.21
N GLY A 295 -5.98 18.27 -2.53
CA GLY A 295 -4.54 18.60 -2.64
C GLY A 295 -4.00 18.51 -4.07
N LEU A 296 -4.50 17.59 -4.89
CA LEU A 296 -4.21 17.51 -6.33
C LEU A 296 -4.80 18.69 -7.11
N GLY A 297 -6.05 19.07 -6.81
CA GLY A 297 -6.71 20.21 -7.42
C GLY A 297 -5.92 21.50 -7.21
N LEU A 298 -5.47 21.74 -5.99
CA LEU A 298 -4.60 22.89 -5.66
C LEU A 298 -3.24 22.78 -6.37
N ALA A 299 -2.65 21.59 -6.44
CA ALA A 299 -1.37 21.39 -7.13
C ALA A 299 -1.46 21.65 -8.64
N LEU A 300 -2.61 21.39 -9.27
CA LEU A 300 -2.86 21.70 -10.68
C LEU A 300 -2.89 23.22 -10.97
N GLU A 301 -2.96 24.05 -9.93
CA GLU A 301 -2.94 25.52 -10.03
C GLU A 301 -1.62 26.13 -9.56
N ALA A 302 -0.73 25.33 -8.95
CA ALA A 302 0.58 25.77 -8.49
C ALA A 302 1.58 25.85 -9.65
N ASP A 303 2.52 26.79 -9.54
CA ASP A 303 3.62 26.92 -10.48
C ASP A 303 4.57 25.72 -10.37
N TRP A 304 4.78 25.02 -11.49
CA TRP A 304 5.68 23.87 -11.52
C TRP A 304 7.14 24.32 -11.53
N GLN A 305 7.92 23.74 -10.63
CA GLN A 305 9.38 23.88 -10.59
C GLN A 305 10.01 22.49 -10.55
N TRP A 306 11.06 22.30 -11.35
CA TRP A 306 11.75 21.02 -11.38
C TRP A 306 12.57 20.81 -10.10
N THR A 307 12.38 19.67 -9.47
CA THR A 307 13.09 19.29 -8.24
C THR A 307 14.22 18.27 -8.47
N TYR A 308 14.72 18.14 -9.70
CA TYR A 308 15.87 17.28 -10.04
C TYR A 308 15.73 15.81 -9.58
N PHE A 309 14.52 15.24 -9.66
CA PHE A 309 14.18 13.89 -9.19
C PHE A 309 14.12 13.70 -7.66
N LEU A 310 14.12 14.79 -6.89
CA LEU A 310 14.06 14.75 -5.42
C LEU A 310 12.65 15.03 -4.86
N GLY A 311 11.79 15.75 -5.59
CA GLY A 311 10.50 16.23 -5.07
C GLY A 311 9.37 15.19 -5.05
N SER A 312 9.52 14.11 -5.82
CA SER A 312 8.57 12.99 -5.85
C SER A 312 8.59 12.14 -4.58
N SER A 313 9.65 12.24 -3.78
CA SER A 313 9.85 11.48 -2.56
C SER A 313 10.58 12.29 -1.51
N TYR A 314 9.89 12.56 -0.41
CA TYR A 314 10.49 13.11 0.80
C TYR A 314 11.73 12.31 1.23
N SER A 315 11.63 10.98 1.18
CA SER A 315 12.73 10.09 1.59
C SER A 315 13.95 10.19 0.69
N ILE A 316 13.76 10.31 -0.63
CA ILE A 316 14.88 10.52 -1.57
C ILE A 316 15.55 11.86 -1.26
N SER A 317 14.77 12.93 -1.09
CA SER A 317 15.31 14.24 -0.67
C SER A 317 16.16 14.12 0.59
N VAL A 318 15.70 13.41 1.63
CA VAL A 318 16.46 13.31 2.91
C VAL A 318 17.74 12.52 2.74
N LEU A 319 17.68 11.41 2.02
CA LEU A 319 18.87 10.60 1.76
C LEU A 319 19.88 11.37 0.89
N ALA A 320 19.43 12.08 -0.14
CA ALA A 320 20.29 12.89 -1.01
C ALA A 320 20.99 14.00 -0.21
N ASN A 321 20.25 14.75 0.60
CA ASN A 321 20.83 15.81 1.42
C ASN A 321 21.84 15.26 2.43
N ARG A 322 21.53 14.16 3.11
CA ARG A 322 22.41 13.61 4.16
C ARG A 322 23.64 12.87 3.64
N ILE A 323 23.47 12.09 2.57
CA ILE A 323 24.54 11.21 2.07
C ILE A 323 25.41 11.94 1.05
N LEU A 324 24.81 12.77 0.21
CA LEU A 324 25.48 13.43 -0.91
C LEU A 324 25.71 14.92 -0.69
N GLY A 325 25.16 15.51 0.39
CA GLY A 325 25.27 16.94 0.66
C GLY A 325 24.46 17.81 -0.32
N ILE A 326 23.53 17.22 -1.08
CA ILE A 326 22.72 17.95 -2.07
C ILE A 326 21.77 18.90 -1.32
N GLU A 327 21.67 20.13 -1.80
CA GLU A 327 20.80 21.14 -1.20
C GLU A 327 19.35 20.66 -1.14
N TRP A 328 18.69 20.99 -0.03
CA TRP A 328 17.32 20.59 0.25
C TRP A 328 16.33 21.38 -0.62
N VAL A 329 16.02 20.87 -1.82
CA VAL A 329 15.08 21.49 -2.78
C VAL A 329 13.60 21.26 -2.43
N TRP A 330 13.30 20.77 -1.23
CA TRP A 330 11.95 20.44 -0.80
C TRP A 330 10.95 21.59 -0.97
N PRO A 331 11.28 22.87 -0.66
CA PRO A 331 10.31 23.96 -0.84
C PRO A 331 9.80 24.08 -2.28
N ASN A 332 10.56 23.59 -3.28
CA ASN A 332 10.23 23.73 -4.70
C ASN A 332 9.31 22.62 -5.22
N ASN A 333 9.01 21.59 -4.43
CA ASN A 333 8.10 20.53 -4.87
C ASN A 333 6.63 21.02 -4.82
N LEU A 334 5.76 20.47 -5.68
CA LEU A 334 4.37 20.91 -5.81
C LEU A 334 3.58 20.82 -4.49
N VAL A 335 3.83 19.78 -3.68
CA VAL A 335 3.14 19.59 -2.39
C VAL A 335 3.51 20.69 -1.41
N SER A 336 4.80 21.03 -1.31
CA SER A 336 5.28 22.13 -0.49
C SER A 336 4.82 23.49 -1.01
N GLN A 337 4.81 23.71 -2.32
CA GLN A 337 4.28 24.94 -2.93
C GLN A 337 2.80 25.14 -2.62
N VAL A 338 1.98 24.10 -2.71
CA VAL A 338 0.57 24.15 -2.28
C VAL A 338 0.46 24.50 -0.80
N SER A 339 1.28 23.90 0.05
CA SER A 339 1.31 24.21 1.48
C SER A 339 1.61 25.70 1.73
N ILE A 340 2.63 26.25 1.08
CA ILE A 340 3.06 27.65 1.26
C ILE A 340 2.00 28.63 0.74
N THR A 341 1.43 28.37 -0.44
CA THR A 341 0.55 29.33 -1.14
C THR A 341 -0.90 29.27 -0.67
N THR A 342 -1.37 28.10 -0.22
CA THR A 342 -2.78 27.89 0.12
C THR A 342 -3.02 27.66 1.60
N GLY A 343 -2.00 27.25 2.38
CA GLY A 343 -2.16 26.75 3.74
C GLY A 343 -2.72 25.32 3.82
N TRP A 344 -2.83 24.61 2.69
CA TRP A 344 -3.07 23.17 2.68
C TRP A 344 -1.76 22.43 2.95
N ASP A 345 -1.45 22.31 4.24
CA ASP A 345 -0.17 21.84 4.73
C ASP A 345 0.19 20.41 4.32
N GLU A 346 1.47 20.07 4.40
CA GLU A 346 1.97 18.71 4.08
C GLU A 346 1.55 17.64 5.10
N SER A 347 0.93 18.03 6.22
CA SER A 347 0.29 17.09 7.13
C SER A 347 -0.98 16.52 6.52
N LYS A 348 -1.61 17.27 5.60
CA LYS A 348 -2.68 16.79 4.74
C LYS A 348 -2.15 15.93 3.62
N TRP A 349 -3.07 15.15 3.08
CA TRP A 349 -2.78 14.21 2.02
C TRP A 349 -2.85 14.92 0.67
N HIS A 350 -1.95 14.52 -0.22
CA HIS A 350 -1.89 14.93 -1.62
C HIS A 350 -1.77 13.65 -2.42
N THR A 351 -2.60 13.46 -3.46
CA THR A 351 -2.51 12.22 -4.25
C THR A 351 -1.06 11.92 -4.69
N VAL A 352 -0.77 10.64 -4.90
CA VAL A 352 0.53 10.21 -5.46
C VAL A 352 0.89 10.96 -6.75
N PHE A 353 -0.12 11.40 -7.52
CA PHE A 353 0.07 12.11 -8.77
C PHE A 353 0.70 13.49 -8.57
N ALA A 354 0.32 14.22 -7.53
CA ALA A 354 0.93 15.52 -7.20
C ALA A 354 2.42 15.35 -6.83
N HIS A 355 2.75 14.28 -6.10
CA HIS A 355 4.14 13.96 -5.78
C HIS A 355 4.96 13.69 -7.05
N PHE A 356 4.54 12.76 -7.91
CA PHE A 356 5.28 12.48 -9.14
C PHE A 356 5.33 13.69 -10.09
N ALA A 357 4.30 14.52 -10.11
CA ALA A 357 4.28 15.72 -10.95
C ALA A 357 5.39 16.71 -10.59
N SER A 358 5.88 16.74 -9.35
CA SER A 358 7.03 17.57 -8.95
C SER A 358 8.28 17.32 -9.82
N ASP A 359 8.51 16.08 -10.24
CA ASP A 359 9.69 15.73 -11.05
C ASP A 359 9.38 15.43 -12.51
N PHE A 360 8.14 15.01 -12.81
CA PHE A 360 7.75 14.54 -14.14
C PHE A 360 6.74 15.45 -14.84
N THR A 361 6.32 16.56 -14.24
CA THR A 361 5.16 17.38 -14.66
C THR A 361 3.84 16.59 -14.60
N PHE A 362 2.70 17.27 -14.76
CA PHE A 362 1.39 16.59 -14.85
C PHE A 362 1.28 15.67 -16.09
N PRO A 363 1.62 16.11 -17.33
CA PRO A 363 1.62 15.22 -18.49
C PRO A 363 2.55 14.01 -18.35
N GLY A 364 3.77 14.20 -17.86
CA GLY A 364 4.71 13.07 -17.68
C GLY A 364 4.25 12.10 -16.60
N THR A 365 3.57 12.59 -15.55
CA THR A 365 2.92 11.72 -14.55
C THR A 365 1.84 10.84 -15.18
N VAL A 366 1.03 11.37 -16.10
CA VAL A 366 0.03 10.55 -16.83
C VAL A 366 0.70 9.40 -17.58
N VAL A 367 1.77 9.68 -18.32
CA VAL A 367 2.54 8.66 -19.04
C VAL A 367 3.16 7.63 -18.08
N LEU A 368 3.75 8.10 -16.98
CA LEU A 368 4.39 7.26 -15.98
C LEU A 368 3.41 6.27 -15.33
N PHE A 369 2.18 6.70 -15.05
CA PHE A 369 1.16 5.80 -14.49
C PHE A 369 0.62 4.79 -15.48
N GLY A 370 0.63 5.11 -16.78
CA GLY A 370 0.46 4.10 -17.83
C GLY A 370 1.56 3.05 -17.78
N TRP A 371 2.83 3.46 -17.63
CA TRP A 371 3.94 2.53 -17.50
C TRP A 371 3.89 1.68 -16.21
N PHE A 372 3.52 2.27 -15.07
CA PHE A 372 3.27 1.49 -13.85
C PHE A 372 2.15 0.48 -14.04
N ALA A 373 1.04 0.87 -14.68
CA ALA A 373 -0.05 -0.06 -14.97
C ALA A 373 0.38 -1.22 -15.89
N TYR A 374 1.30 -0.95 -16.84
CA TYR A 374 1.94 -2.00 -17.64
C TYR A 374 2.70 -3.00 -16.76
N ILE A 375 3.56 -2.55 -15.84
CA ILE A 375 4.29 -3.46 -14.92
C ILE A 375 3.30 -4.22 -14.02
N TYR A 376 2.24 -3.55 -13.57
CA TYR A 376 1.21 -4.16 -12.73
C TYR A 376 0.51 -5.33 -13.44
N ALA A 377 0.12 -5.15 -14.71
CA ALA A 377 -0.44 -6.22 -15.54
C ALA A 377 0.54 -7.39 -15.73
N ARG A 378 1.82 -7.09 -16.00
CA ARG A 378 2.86 -8.09 -16.23
C ARG A 378 3.10 -8.96 -15.00
N THR A 379 3.21 -8.33 -13.83
CA THR A 379 3.44 -9.01 -12.55
C THR A 379 2.22 -9.83 -12.14
N TRP A 380 1.00 -9.31 -12.35
CA TRP A 380 -0.25 -10.07 -12.19
C TRP A 380 -0.26 -11.35 -13.03
N ILE A 381 -0.07 -11.23 -14.35
CA ILE A 381 -0.13 -12.38 -15.27
C ILE A 381 0.96 -13.40 -14.96
N SER A 382 2.18 -12.94 -14.69
CA SER A 382 3.30 -13.80 -14.30
C SER A 382 2.97 -14.55 -12.99
N ALA A 383 2.46 -13.86 -11.98
CA ALA A 383 2.13 -14.47 -10.69
C ALA A 383 0.99 -15.49 -10.79
N ILE A 384 -0.09 -15.22 -11.52
CA ILE A 384 -1.23 -16.16 -11.62
C ILE A 384 -0.97 -17.33 -12.59
N SER A 385 -0.13 -17.13 -13.60
CA SER A 385 0.15 -18.15 -14.62
C SER A 385 1.29 -19.08 -14.20
N TYR A 386 2.27 -18.54 -13.47
CA TYR A 386 3.52 -19.22 -13.19
C TYR A 386 3.85 -19.34 -11.69
N GLU A 387 3.01 -18.78 -10.80
CA GLU A 387 3.27 -18.73 -9.36
C GLU A 387 4.65 -18.12 -9.01
N ASN A 388 5.11 -17.17 -9.84
CA ASN A 388 6.43 -16.54 -9.72
C ASN A 388 6.52 -15.70 -8.43
N PRO A 389 7.39 -16.05 -7.47
CA PRO A 389 7.45 -15.38 -6.17
C PRO A 389 7.84 -13.90 -6.27
N PHE A 390 8.65 -13.51 -7.24
CA PHE A 390 9.07 -12.12 -7.41
C PHE A 390 7.96 -11.26 -8.02
N SER A 391 7.18 -11.84 -8.92
CA SER A 391 5.98 -11.20 -9.44
C SER A 391 4.89 -11.10 -8.36
N VAL A 392 4.78 -12.08 -7.46
CA VAL A 392 3.90 -12.00 -6.28
C VAL A 392 4.30 -10.83 -5.38
N LEU A 393 5.60 -10.66 -5.09
CA LEU A 393 6.12 -9.53 -4.33
C LEU A 393 5.84 -8.19 -5.02
N MET A 394 6.24 -8.05 -6.30
CA MET A 394 6.07 -6.81 -7.04
C MET A 394 4.58 -6.44 -7.19
N PHE A 395 3.72 -7.40 -7.54
CA PHE A 395 2.28 -7.18 -7.62
C PHE A 395 1.69 -6.71 -6.28
N SER A 396 2.10 -7.34 -5.17
CA SER A 396 1.62 -6.97 -3.84
C SER A 396 2.07 -5.56 -3.44
N LEU A 397 3.32 -5.20 -3.75
CA LEU A 397 3.86 -3.87 -3.50
C LEU A 397 3.15 -2.80 -4.33
N MET A 398 2.95 -3.05 -5.62
CA MET A 398 2.20 -2.14 -6.48
C MET A 398 0.74 -2.03 -6.06
N THR A 399 0.14 -3.11 -5.51
CA THR A 399 -1.22 -3.05 -4.95
C THR A 399 -1.28 -2.10 -3.75
N VAL A 400 -0.27 -2.07 -2.87
CA VAL A 400 -0.17 -1.00 -1.85
C VAL A 400 -0.13 0.37 -2.50
N GLY A 401 0.71 0.57 -3.51
CA GLY A 401 0.75 1.82 -4.26
C GLY A 401 -0.63 2.23 -4.81
N MET A 402 -1.39 1.29 -5.37
CA MET A 402 -2.74 1.49 -5.92
C MET A 402 -3.75 1.94 -4.85
N PHE A 403 -3.75 1.30 -3.67
CA PHE A 403 -4.63 1.70 -2.56
C PHE A 403 -4.29 3.09 -2.03
N PHE A 404 -3.03 3.51 -2.08
CA PHE A 404 -2.64 4.83 -1.58
C PHE A 404 -2.63 5.93 -2.64
N MET A 405 -2.95 5.65 -3.91
CA MET A 405 -2.95 6.67 -4.96
C MET A 405 -3.81 7.92 -4.63
N PRO A 406 -5.04 7.75 -4.09
CA PRO A 406 -5.88 8.89 -3.69
C PRO A 406 -5.32 9.67 -2.50
N ALA A 407 -4.44 9.05 -1.72
CA ALA A 407 -3.98 9.53 -0.42
C ALA A 407 -2.61 10.21 -0.52
N ASN A 408 -1.55 9.46 -0.84
CA ASN A 408 -0.18 9.94 -0.83
C ASN A 408 0.75 9.02 -1.63
N ASN A 409 2.03 9.41 -1.75
CA ASN A 409 3.05 8.54 -2.33
C ASN A 409 3.58 7.50 -1.32
N GLN A 410 2.71 6.62 -0.83
CA GLN A 410 3.01 5.76 0.32
C GLN A 410 4.25 4.89 0.15
N LEU A 411 4.54 4.47 -1.09
CA LEU A 411 5.69 3.64 -1.42
C LEU A 411 7.02 4.38 -1.29
N PHE A 412 7.02 5.70 -1.48
CA PHE A 412 8.23 6.53 -1.44
C PHE A 412 8.19 7.57 -0.29
N HIS A 413 7.16 7.53 0.55
CA HIS A 413 6.97 8.51 1.62
C HIS A 413 8.01 8.32 2.74
N SER A 414 8.26 7.07 3.14
CA SER A 414 9.25 6.74 4.18
C SER A 414 10.48 6.02 3.61
N PRO A 415 11.66 6.13 4.27
CA PRO A 415 12.87 5.49 3.75
C PRO A 415 12.71 3.98 3.64
N GLY A 416 12.02 3.35 4.57
CA GLY A 416 11.77 1.91 4.49
C GLY A 416 10.79 1.51 3.37
N GLY A 417 9.83 2.37 3.03
CA GLY A 417 9.01 2.20 1.81
C GLY A 417 9.87 2.24 0.56
N LEU A 418 10.71 3.28 0.44
CA LEU A 418 11.65 3.45 -0.67
C LEU A 418 12.58 2.24 -0.81
N PHE A 419 13.21 1.79 0.28
CA PHE A 419 14.06 0.60 0.26
C PHE A 419 13.28 -0.65 -0.18
N THR A 420 12.01 -0.77 0.22
CA THR A 420 11.17 -1.91 -0.19
C THR A 420 10.94 -1.87 -1.70
N VAL A 421 10.64 -0.71 -2.28
CA VAL A 421 10.56 -0.53 -3.74
C VAL A 421 11.84 -0.92 -4.44
N VAL A 422 12.98 -0.42 -3.97
CA VAL A 422 14.29 -0.69 -4.57
C VAL A 422 14.59 -2.20 -4.53
N VAL A 423 14.51 -2.83 -3.35
CA VAL A 423 14.83 -4.25 -3.18
C VAL A 423 13.90 -5.14 -4.00
N VAL A 424 12.59 -4.92 -3.93
CA VAL A 424 11.61 -5.74 -4.67
C VAL A 424 11.76 -5.53 -6.18
N SER A 425 12.02 -4.31 -6.64
CA SER A 425 12.27 -4.03 -8.06
C SER A 425 13.54 -4.73 -8.55
N ILE A 426 14.64 -4.68 -7.80
CA ILE A 426 15.89 -5.38 -8.14
C ILE A 426 15.63 -6.89 -8.20
N LEU A 427 14.95 -7.47 -7.22
CA LEU A 427 14.61 -8.90 -7.21
C LEU A 427 13.76 -9.28 -8.43
N TYR A 428 12.76 -8.47 -8.77
CA TYR A 428 11.91 -8.70 -9.93
C TYR A 428 12.67 -8.59 -11.26
N LEU A 429 13.51 -7.56 -11.43
CA LEU A 429 14.29 -7.38 -12.66
C LEU A 429 15.36 -8.46 -12.83
N TRP A 430 16.03 -8.85 -11.73
CA TRP A 430 17.12 -9.83 -11.76
C TRP A 430 16.62 -11.28 -11.87
N LYS A 431 15.62 -11.65 -11.06
CA LYS A 431 15.13 -13.04 -10.95
C LYS A 431 13.76 -13.25 -11.59
N GLY A 432 12.93 -12.23 -11.75
CA GLY A 432 11.54 -12.38 -12.23
C GLY A 432 11.44 -13.22 -13.50
N LYS A 433 12.15 -12.87 -14.58
CA LYS A 433 12.07 -13.61 -15.85
C LYS A 433 12.48 -15.09 -15.75
N ARG A 434 13.32 -15.46 -14.77
CA ARG A 434 13.84 -16.83 -14.62
C ARG A 434 12.86 -17.79 -13.93
N TYR A 435 11.88 -17.24 -13.20
CA TYR A 435 10.92 -18.01 -12.38
C TYR A 435 9.54 -18.19 -13.02
N ASP A 436 9.35 -17.76 -14.28
CA ASP A 436 8.11 -17.97 -15.04
C ASP A 436 7.99 -19.43 -15.51
N ARG A 437 7.69 -20.35 -14.58
CA ARG A 437 7.46 -21.78 -14.82
C ARG A 437 5.98 -22.15 -14.84
N PRO A 438 5.53 -23.05 -15.73
CA PRO A 438 4.17 -23.57 -15.68
C PRO A 438 3.83 -24.21 -14.32
N ALA A 439 2.78 -23.74 -13.65
CA ALA A 439 2.36 -24.17 -12.29
C ALA A 439 2.18 -25.70 -12.12
N ALA A 440 1.97 -26.44 -13.21
CA ALA A 440 1.85 -27.89 -13.22
C ALA A 440 3.12 -28.64 -12.74
N LEU A 441 4.31 -28.03 -12.85
CA LEU A 441 5.58 -28.68 -12.49
C LEU A 441 5.86 -28.63 -10.98
N TRP A 442 5.44 -27.58 -10.27
CA TRP A 442 5.77 -27.39 -8.85
C TRP A 442 5.00 -28.33 -7.91
N ARG A 443 3.72 -28.64 -8.21
CA ARG A 443 2.92 -29.60 -7.41
C ARG A 443 3.47 -31.02 -7.46
N ARG A 444 4.22 -31.38 -8.51
CA ARG A 444 4.85 -32.71 -8.64
C ARG A 444 6.10 -32.84 -7.79
N SER A 445 6.91 -31.78 -7.64
CA SER A 445 8.14 -31.86 -6.83
C SER A 445 7.84 -32.01 -5.33
N HIS A 446 6.80 -31.35 -4.81
CA HIS A 446 6.40 -31.51 -3.40
C HIS A 446 5.79 -32.88 -3.09
N ARG A 447 5.16 -33.57 -4.07
CA ARG A 447 4.68 -34.94 -3.86
C ARG A 447 5.81 -35.98 -3.93
N ARG A 448 6.88 -35.72 -4.69
CA ARG A 448 8.02 -36.63 -4.81
C ARG A 448 8.92 -36.67 -3.57
N GLY A 449 8.82 -35.70 -2.66
CA GLY A 449 9.45 -35.78 -1.32
C GLY A 449 8.80 -36.80 -0.37
N LYS A 450 7.74 -37.50 -0.81
CA LYS A 450 7.17 -38.69 -0.15
C LYS A 450 7.21 -39.91 -1.09
N LEU A 451 8.24 -40.02 -1.94
CA LEU A 451 8.59 -41.33 -2.48
C LEU A 451 9.29 -42.09 -1.35
N VAL A 452 8.50 -42.89 -0.63
CA VAL A 452 8.99 -44.04 0.13
C VAL A 452 9.97 -44.78 -0.80
N PRO A 453 11.18 -45.14 -0.35
CA PRO A 453 12.04 -46.00 -1.15
C PRO A 453 11.24 -47.26 -1.44
N GLN A 454 10.93 -47.52 -2.71
CA GLN A 454 10.61 -48.88 -3.10
C GLN A 454 11.92 -49.64 -2.94
N VAL A 455 12.01 -50.34 -1.81
CA VAL A 455 12.99 -51.40 -1.59
C VAL A 455 12.81 -52.37 -2.75
N LEU A 456 13.84 -52.45 -3.58
CA LEU A 456 14.06 -53.58 -4.48
C LEU A 456 14.92 -54.59 -3.73
#